data_AF-W4RK17-F1
#
_entry.id   AF-W4RK17-F1
#
_cell.length_a   1.000
_cell.length_b   1.000
_cell.length_c   1.000
_cell.angle_alpha   90.00
_cell.angle_beta   90.00
_cell.angle_gamma   90.00
#
_symmetry.space_group_name_H-M   'P 1'
#
loop_
_entity.id
_entity.type
_entity.pdbx_description
1 polymer ?
#
loop_
_entity_poly.entity_id
_entity_poly.type
_entity_poly.pdbx_seq_one_letter_code
_entity_poly.pdbx_strand_id
1 'polypeptide(L)'
;MQKISEEGKNDGEEEIIALKERLKKIQQAFDKIKWSPNTKPEMARKEDIIATFFIQEEKNMPETLYHYRIWFEGETATIISDKENEGYGRLTDKEMVKALESELFVRE
;
A
#
# COMPACT_ATOMS: atom_id res chain seq x y z
N MET A 1 -6.61 -5.56 4.84
CA MET A 1 -5.43 -5.72 3.96
C MET A 1 -4.75 -7.03 4.30
N GLN A 2 -4.13 -7.72 3.35
CA GLN A 2 -3.40 -8.97 3.58
C GLN A 2 -2.02 -8.89 2.90
N LYS A 3 -0.91 -9.14 3.58
CA LYS A 3 0.44 -9.11 2.97
C LYS A 3 0.80 -10.52 2.55
N ILE A 4 1.08 -10.78 1.26
CA ILE A 4 1.54 -12.10 0.79
C ILE A 4 2.88 -11.90 0.07
N SER A 5 3.93 -12.58 0.52
CA SER A 5 5.18 -12.71 -0.23
C SER A 5 5.22 -14.06 -0.94
N GLU A 6 5.43 -14.04 -2.27
CA GLU A 6 5.70 -15.23 -3.09
C GLU A 6 7.03 -15.87 -2.68
N GLU A 7 6.95 -16.79 -1.73
CA GLU A 7 7.79 -17.98 -1.52
C GLU A 7 7.44 -18.46 -0.11
N GLY A 8 7.07 -19.74 0.04
CA GLY A 8 6.60 -20.34 1.29
C GLY A 8 7.64 -20.37 2.41
N LYS A 9 7.95 -19.20 2.97
CA LYS A 9 8.67 -18.96 4.22
C LYS A 9 8.00 -17.80 4.94
N ASN A 10 7.13 -18.19 5.88
CA ASN A 10 6.53 -17.30 6.86
C ASN A 10 7.63 -16.83 7.84
N ASP A 11 8.28 -15.72 7.51
CA ASP A 11 9.28 -15.05 8.36
C ASP A 11 8.91 -13.57 8.60
N GLY A 12 7.65 -13.21 8.33
CA GLY A 12 7.10 -11.88 8.57
C GLY A 12 5.68 -11.98 9.10
N GLU A 13 5.39 -11.27 10.19
CA GLU A 13 4.08 -11.22 10.81
C GLU A 13 3.05 -10.70 9.78
N GLU A 14 2.11 -11.56 9.40
CA GLU A 14 0.97 -11.20 8.55
C GLU A 14 -0.11 -10.54 9.43
N GLU A 15 -0.34 -9.23 9.26
CA GLU A 15 -1.39 -8.52 10.00
C GLU A 15 -2.59 -8.17 9.11
N ILE A 16 -3.79 -8.43 9.63
CA ILE A 16 -5.05 -7.99 9.01
C ILE A 16 -5.50 -6.66 9.63
N ILE A 17 -5.44 -5.60 8.83
CA ILE A 17 -6.03 -4.31 9.19
C ILE A 17 -7.51 -4.29 8.76
N ALA A 18 -8.42 -4.32 9.73
CA ALA A 18 -9.88 -4.24 9.52
C ALA A 18 -10.54 -3.09 10.31
N LEU A 19 -9.80 -2.41 11.20
CA LEU A 19 -10.32 -1.27 11.96
C LEU A 19 -10.62 -0.10 11.03
N LYS A 20 -11.90 0.33 11.01
CA LYS A 20 -12.40 1.37 10.10
C LYS A 20 -11.64 2.69 10.19
N GLU A 21 -11.23 3.09 11.39
CA GLU A 21 -10.46 4.33 11.60
C GLU A 21 -9.06 4.25 10.98
N ARG A 22 -8.39 3.11 11.10
CA ARG A 22 -7.08 2.85 10.47
C ARG A 22 -7.21 2.84 8.95
N LEU A 23 -8.19 2.10 8.43
CA LEU A 23 -8.50 2.06 7.00
C LEU A 23 -8.76 3.45 6.42
N LYS A 24 -9.48 4.32 7.14
CA LYS A 24 -9.73 5.70 6.72
C LYS A 24 -8.44 6.51 6.60
N LYS A 25 -7.50 6.38 7.54
CA LYS A 25 -6.22 7.09 7.48
C LYS A 25 -5.35 6.60 6.32
N ILE A 26 -5.34 5.29 6.09
CA ILE A 26 -4.63 4.71 4.94
C ILE A 26 -5.25 5.24 3.64
N GLN A 27 -6.58 5.25 3.53
CA GLN A 27 -7.28 5.83 2.38
C GLN A 27 -6.91 7.31 2.17
N GLN A 28 -6.89 8.11 3.24
CA GLN A 28 -6.51 9.53 3.17
C GLN A 28 -5.07 9.73 2.64
N ALA A 29 -4.13 8.86 3.02
CA ALA A 29 -2.78 8.89 2.47
C ALA A 29 -2.79 8.52 0.98
N PHE A 30 -3.56 7.51 0.58
CA PHE A 30 -3.68 7.07 -0.81
C PHE A 30 -4.31 8.12 -1.71
N ASP A 31 -5.28 8.89 -1.23
CA ASP A 31 -5.89 10.03 -1.95
C ASP A 31 -4.88 11.14 -2.26
N LYS A 32 -3.74 11.19 -1.56
CA LYS A 32 -2.66 12.17 -1.80
C LYS A 32 -1.55 11.65 -2.69
N ILE A 33 -1.60 10.38 -3.08
CA ILE A 33 -0.61 9.80 -3.99
C ILE A 33 -0.80 10.39 -5.39
N LYS A 34 0.30 10.85 -5.98
CA LYS A 34 0.35 11.19 -7.40
C LYS A 34 0.69 9.94 -8.19
N TRP A 35 -0.29 9.43 -8.92
CA TRP A 35 -0.15 8.24 -9.75
C TRP A 35 0.34 8.59 -11.15
N SER A 36 1.13 7.69 -11.73
CA SER A 36 1.66 7.74 -13.09
C SER A 36 1.48 6.36 -13.72
N PRO A 37 0.29 6.10 -14.30
CA PRO A 37 -0.03 4.80 -14.88
C PRO A 37 0.94 4.46 -16.01
N ASN A 38 1.14 3.16 -16.28
CA ASN A 38 2.07 2.62 -17.28
C ASN A 38 3.57 2.82 -16.97
N THR A 39 3.91 3.28 -15.77
CA THR A 39 5.30 3.37 -15.33
C THR A 39 5.70 2.06 -14.65
N LYS A 40 6.73 1.39 -15.18
CA LYS A 40 7.34 0.20 -14.57
C LYS A 40 8.68 0.60 -13.93
N PRO A 41 8.71 1.00 -12.66
CA PRO A 41 9.96 1.33 -11.99
C PRO A 41 10.76 0.05 -11.66
N GLU A 42 12.07 0.12 -11.78
CA GLU A 42 12.99 -0.85 -11.17
C GLU A 42 13.52 -0.26 -9.87
N MET A 43 13.13 -0.85 -8.73
CA MET A 43 13.56 -0.37 -7.42
C MET A 43 14.86 -1.05 -7.01
N ALA A 44 15.85 -0.26 -6.60
CA ALA A 44 17.20 -0.74 -6.27
C ALA A 44 17.27 -1.59 -4.99
N ARG A 45 16.27 -1.50 -4.11
CA ARG A 45 16.17 -2.27 -2.87
C ARG A 45 14.82 -2.95 -2.73
N LYS A 46 14.77 -3.99 -1.89
CA LYS A 46 13.52 -4.66 -1.49
C LYS A 46 12.54 -3.66 -0.85
N GLU A 47 11.26 -3.85 -1.14
CA GLU A 47 10.16 -3.10 -0.50
C GLU A 47 10.16 -3.22 1.01
N ASP A 48 9.70 -2.15 1.67
CA ASP A 48 9.48 -2.14 3.12
C ASP A 48 8.19 -2.91 3.46
N ILE A 49 7.14 -2.70 2.67
CA ILE A 49 5.84 -3.31 2.85
C ILE A 49 5.31 -3.84 1.52
N ILE A 50 4.72 -5.03 1.59
CA ILE A 50 3.80 -5.56 0.59
C ILE A 50 2.43 -5.53 1.25
N ALA A 51 1.40 -5.06 0.59
CA ALA A 51 0.05 -5.02 1.14
C ALA A 51 -0.96 -5.38 0.05
N THR A 52 -1.92 -6.23 0.37
CA THR A 52 -3.03 -6.57 -0.53
C THR A 52 -4.28 -5.88 -0.01
N PHE A 53 -4.92 -5.08 -0.85
CA PHE A 53 -6.13 -4.36 -0.49
C PHE A 53 -7.32 -5.10 -1.10
N PHE A 54 -8.37 -5.24 -0.31
CA PHE A 54 -9.66 -5.77 -0.74
C PHE A 54 -10.52 -4.54 -1.02
N ILE A 55 -10.77 -4.25 -2.30
CA ILE A 55 -11.45 -3.03 -2.71
C ILE A 55 -12.73 -3.40 -3.45
N GLN A 56 -13.86 -2.93 -2.94
CA GLN A 56 -15.12 -2.93 -3.67
C GLN A 56 -15.27 -1.60 -4.43
N GLU A 57 -15.12 -1.64 -5.75
CA GLU A 57 -15.25 -0.43 -6.58
C GLU A 57 -16.71 -0.08 -6.88
N GLU A 58 -17.55 -1.10 -7.09
CA GLU A 58 -18.99 -0.94 -7.32
C GLU A 58 -19.78 -1.80 -6.33
N LYS A 59 -20.85 -1.24 -5.76
CA LYS A 59 -21.67 -1.88 -4.72
C LYS A 59 -22.23 -3.26 -5.11
N ASN A 60 -22.37 -3.53 -6.40
CA ASN A 60 -22.93 -4.78 -6.92
C ASN A 60 -21.87 -5.72 -7.54
N MET A 61 -20.58 -5.35 -7.51
CA MET A 61 -19.48 -6.17 -7.99
C MET A 61 -18.77 -6.84 -6.81
N PRO A 62 -18.15 -8.02 -7.03
CA PRO A 62 -17.26 -8.62 -6.04
C PRO A 62 -16.09 -7.69 -5.75
N GLU A 63 -15.52 -7.85 -4.55
CA GLU A 63 -14.28 -7.18 -4.17
C GLU A 63 -13.11 -7.68 -5.04
N THR A 64 -12.25 -6.75 -5.45
CA THR A 64 -11.01 -7.05 -6.18
C THR A 64 -9.82 -6.92 -5.25
N LEU A 65 -8.86 -7.81 -5.43
CA LEU A 65 -7.57 -7.80 -4.75
C LEU A 65 -6.56 -7.01 -5.56
N TYR A 66 -5.94 -6.02 -4.93
CA TYR A 66 -4.85 -5.24 -5.51
C TYR A 66 -3.62 -5.31 -4.62
N HIS A 67 -2.46 -5.56 -5.22
CA HIS A 67 -1.19 -5.68 -4.53
C HIS A 67 -0.40 -4.37 -4.63
N TYR A 68 0.04 -3.92 -3.46
CA TYR A 68 0.81 -2.70 -3.29
C TYR A 68 2.18 -3.04 -2.73
N ARG A 69 3.23 -2.54 -3.37
CA ARG A 69 4.60 -2.55 -2.84
C ARG A 69 4.97 -1.13 -2.45
N ILE A 70 5.49 -0.95 -1.24
CA ILE A 70 5.70 0.37 -0.64
C ILE A 70 7.15 0.49 -0.17
N TRP A 71 7.77 1.61 -0.51
CA TRP A 71 9.08 2.05 -0.03
C TRP A 71 8.92 3.39 0.68
N PHE A 72 9.34 3.44 1.95
CA PHE A 72 9.49 4.67 2.71
C PHE A 72 10.91 5.21 2.53
N GLU A 73 11.00 6.48 2.15
CA GLU A 73 12.24 7.17 1.80
C GLU A 73 12.34 8.46 2.65
N GLY A 74 12.14 8.31 3.96
CA GLY A 74 12.14 9.40 4.93
C GLY A 74 10.87 10.25 4.87
N GLU A 75 10.90 11.36 4.15
CA GLU A 75 9.77 12.31 4.07
C GLU A 75 8.81 12.00 2.91
N THR A 76 9.10 10.95 2.17
CA THR A 76 8.39 10.58 0.96
C THR A 76 8.18 9.08 0.91
N ALA A 77 7.16 8.62 0.18
CA ALA A 77 6.95 7.21 -0.08
C ALA A 77 6.73 6.95 -1.56
N THR A 78 7.22 5.81 -2.02
CA THR A 78 7.02 5.30 -3.37
C THR A 78 6.15 4.05 -3.27
N ILE A 79 5.09 4.01 -4.07
CA ILE A 79 4.08 2.96 -4.06
C ILE A 79 3.96 2.40 -5.47
N ILE A 80 4.02 1.09 -5.63
CA ILE A 80 3.71 0.42 -6.89
C ILE A 80 2.42 -0.37 -6.70
N SER A 81 1.51 -0.23 -7.66
CA SER A 81 0.20 -0.87 -7.66
C SER A 81 0.02 -1.69 -8.92
N ASP A 82 -0.58 -2.87 -8.81
CA ASP A 82 -1.04 -3.68 -9.94
C ASP A 82 -2.41 -3.22 -10.49
N LYS A 83 -3.03 -2.22 -9.87
CA LYS A 83 -4.25 -1.58 -10.38
C LYS A 83 -3.95 -0.79 -11.66
N GLU A 84 -4.74 -1.05 -12.70
CA GLU A 84 -4.53 -0.54 -14.07
C GLU A 84 -4.31 0.98 -14.15
N ASN A 85 -5.01 1.76 -13.31
CA ASN A 85 -4.97 3.23 -13.33
C ASN A 85 -3.93 3.86 -12.39
N GLU A 86 -3.16 3.07 -11.66
CA GLU A 86 -2.22 3.55 -10.62
C GLU A 86 -0.76 3.36 -11.06
N GLY A 87 -0.31 2.11 -11.20
CA GLY A 87 1.03 1.75 -11.67
C GLY A 87 2.16 2.21 -10.73
N TYR A 88 2.59 3.47 -10.86
CA TYR A 88 3.61 4.10 -10.01
C TYR A 88 3.04 5.31 -9.27
N GLY A 89 3.16 5.30 -7.96
CA GLY A 89 2.64 6.29 -7.05
C GLY A 89 3.75 6.96 -6.25
N ARG A 90 3.68 8.29 -6.15
CA ARG A 90 4.56 9.07 -5.28
C ARG A 90 3.75 9.84 -4.25
N LEU A 91 4.02 9.59 -2.97
CA LEU A 91 3.50 10.35 -1.85
C LEU A 91 4.58 11.30 -1.32
N THR A 92 4.32 12.60 -1.41
CA THR A 92 5.27 13.64 -0.98
C THR A 92 4.78 14.46 0.21
N ASP A 93 3.55 14.21 0.67
CA ASP A 93 3.01 14.84 1.87
C ASP A 93 3.60 14.15 3.11
N LYS A 94 4.50 14.85 3.80
CA LYS A 94 5.25 14.29 4.93
C LYS A 94 4.36 13.81 6.08
N GLU A 95 3.24 14.50 6.33
CA GLU A 95 2.30 14.09 7.39
C GLU A 95 1.59 12.79 6.99
N MET A 96 1.17 12.69 5.73
CA MET A 96 0.57 11.46 5.20
C MET A 96 1.55 10.30 5.10
N VAL A 97 2.82 10.55 4.79
CA VAL A 97 3.87 9.51 4.77
C VAL A 97 4.03 8.90 6.15
N LYS A 98 4.16 9.74 7.18
CA LYS A 98 4.27 9.28 8.57
C LYS A 98 3.02 8.55 9.04
N ALA A 99 1.84 9.07 8.69
CA ALA A 99 0.57 8.44 9.01
C ALA A 99 0.47 7.05 8.38
N LEU A 100 0.78 6.94 7.08
CA LEU A 100 0.77 5.68 6.36
C LEU A 100 1.77 4.67 6.94
N GLU A 101 2.99 5.11 7.22
CA GLU A 101 4.03 4.28 7.85
C GLU A 101 3.56 3.73 9.20
N SER A 102 3.01 4.60 10.06
CA SER A 102 2.52 4.24 11.39
C SER A 102 1.34 3.27 11.34
N GLU A 103 0.45 3.44 10.36
CA GLU A 103 -0.72 2.58 10.20
C GLU A 103 -0.38 1.21 9.58
N LEU A 104 0.76 1.07 8.90
CA LEU A 104 1.16 -0.18 8.24
C LEU A 104 2.24 -0.97 9.02
N PHE A 105 3.10 -0.30 9.78
CA PHE A 105 4.06 -0.94 10.69
C PHE A 105 3.48 -1.06 12.09
N VAL A 106 2.61 -2.03 12.28
CA VAL A 106 2.10 -2.32 13.63
C VAL A 106 3.15 -3.07 14.42
N ARG A 107 3.30 -2.63 15.67
CA ARG A 107 3.84 -3.44 16.75
C ARG A 107 2.76 -3.39 17.82
N GLU A 108 2.11 -4.52 18.07
CA GLU A 108 1.28 -4.67 19.28
C GLU A 108 2.14 -4.62 20.55
#